data_AF-A0A501W6F2-F1
#
_entry.id   AF-A0A501W6F2-F1
#
_cell.length_a   1.000
_cell.length_b   1.000
_cell.length_c   1.000
_cell.angle_alpha   90.00
_cell.angle_beta   90.00
_cell.angle_gamma   90.00
#
_symmetry.space_group_name_H-M   'P 1'
#
loop_
_entity.id
_entity.type
_entity.pdbx_description
1 polymer ?
#
loop_
_entity_poly.entity_id
_entity_poly.type
_entity_poly.pdbx_seq_one_letter_code
_entity_poly.pdbx_strand_id
1 'polypeptide(L)'
;MDRTQENIMADENYVQHMFLQVENSDMNCVLNIAGHPYRLRELIFLMVERGCRVKQTDSDGFNAFEYDQETVEVHDYLTSIIKAKFVK
;
A
#
# COMPACT_ATOMS: atom_id res chain seq x y z
N MET A 1 -13.45 -18.54 8.41
CA MET A 1 -12.27 -18.00 7.70
C MET A 1 -11.65 -19.14 6.91
N ASP A 2 -11.17 -18.86 5.69
CA ASP A 2 -10.46 -19.86 4.87
C ASP A 2 -9.13 -20.18 5.57
N ARG A 3 -8.88 -21.47 5.86
CA ARG A 3 -7.64 -21.93 6.53
C ARG A 3 -6.38 -21.50 5.78
N THR A 4 -6.49 -21.24 4.49
CA THR A 4 -5.41 -20.72 3.64
C THR A 4 -5.02 -19.29 4.03
N GLN A 5 -5.99 -18.44 4.33
CA GLN A 5 -5.72 -17.07 4.78
C GLN A 5 -5.09 -17.05 6.18
N GLU A 6 -5.56 -17.90 7.09
CA GLU A 6 -4.99 -18.03 8.43
C GLU A 6 -3.51 -18.45 8.36
N ASN A 7 -3.16 -19.38 7.48
CA ASN A 7 -1.78 -19.81 7.27
C ASN A 7 -0.89 -18.69 6.68
N ILE A 8 -1.40 -17.92 5.72
CA ILE A 8 -0.67 -16.78 5.13
C ILE A 8 -0.45 -15.68 6.17
N MET A 9 -1.43 -15.45 7.05
CA MET A 9 -1.33 -14.44 8.10
C MET A 9 -0.43 -14.87 9.27
N ALA A 10 -0.22 -16.18 9.44
CA ALA A 10 0.66 -16.74 10.47
C ALA A 10 2.13 -16.87 10.01
N ASP A 11 2.42 -16.70 8.72
CA ASP A 11 3.78 -16.74 8.18
C ASP A 11 4.44 -15.36 8.26
N GLU A 12 5.33 -15.19 9.25
CA GLU A 12 6.05 -13.95 9.50
C GLU A 12 6.94 -13.50 8.32
N ASN A 13 7.29 -14.40 7.41
CA ASN A 13 8.11 -14.08 6.24
C ASN A 13 7.28 -13.77 4.99
N TYR A 14 5.95 -13.91 5.07
CA TYR A 14 5.09 -13.65 3.92
C TYR A 14 4.99 -12.14 3.63
N VAL A 15 5.35 -11.76 2.41
CA VAL A 15 5.26 -10.39 1.91
C VAL A 15 4.14 -10.31 0.87
N GLN A 16 3.18 -9.44 1.13
CA GLN A 16 2.13 -9.09 0.17
C GLN A 16 2.48 -7.77 -0.51
N HIS A 17 2.30 -7.71 -1.83
CA HIS A 17 2.40 -6.49 -2.63
C HIS A 17 1.02 -6.03 -3.07
N MET A 18 0.79 -4.72 -3.07
CA MET A 18 -0.49 -4.15 -3.49
C MET A 18 -0.37 -2.70 -3.96
N PHE A 19 -1.23 -2.35 -4.92
CA PHE A 19 -1.41 -0.98 -5.36
C PHE A 19 -2.69 -0.40 -4.73
N LEU A 20 -2.58 0.79 -4.17
CA LEU A 20 -3.69 1.50 -3.52
C LEU A 20 -3.88 2.88 -4.13
N GLN A 21 -5.08 3.19 -4.62
CA GLN A 21 -5.50 4.56 -4.85
C GLN A 21 -5.94 5.18 -3.51
N VAL A 22 -5.33 6.30 -3.16
CA VAL A 22 -5.55 7.02 -1.89
C VAL A 22 -5.92 8.46 -2.20
N GLU A 23 -7.05 8.90 -1.65
CA GLU A 23 -7.59 10.23 -1.90
C GLU A 23 -8.02 10.93 -0.60
N ASN A 24 -7.69 12.20 -0.44
CA ASN A 24 -8.31 13.09 0.54
C ASN A 24 -8.64 14.45 -0.11
N SER A 25 -8.91 15.50 0.67
CA SER A 25 -9.22 16.83 0.12
C SER A 25 -8.04 17.49 -0.61
N ASP A 26 -6.81 17.09 -0.28
CA ASP A 26 -5.59 17.80 -0.66
C ASP A 26 -4.73 16.99 -1.64
N MET A 27 -4.95 15.67 -1.72
CA MET A 27 -4.10 14.70 -2.42
C MET A 27 -4.94 13.61 -3.07
N ASN A 28 -4.57 13.25 -4.30
CA ASN A 28 -4.96 12.01 -4.96
C ASN A 28 -3.69 11.30 -5.43
N CYS A 29 -3.43 10.08 -4.96
CA CYS A 29 -2.24 9.33 -5.36
C CYS A 29 -2.49 7.82 -5.47
N VAL A 30 -1.59 7.14 -6.17
CA VAL A 30 -1.50 5.67 -6.19
C VAL A 30 -0.22 5.25 -5.48
N LEU A 31 -0.34 4.42 -4.45
CA LEU A 31 0.76 3.87 -3.67
C LEU A 31 1.05 2.43 -4.11
N ASN A 32 2.31 2.11 -4.36
CA ASN A 32 2.81 0.74 -4.41
C ASN A 32 3.40 0.42 -3.04
N ILE A 33 2.80 -0.54 -2.32
CA ILE A 33 3.20 -0.90 -0.97
C ILE A 33 3.50 -2.39 -0.87
N ALA A 34 4.41 -2.73 0.04
CA ALA A 34 4.71 -4.12 0.38
C ALA A 34 4.90 -4.30 1.88
N GLY A 35 4.49 -5.45 2.40
CA GLY A 35 4.65 -5.79 3.81
C GLY A 35 3.84 -7.00 4.23
N HIS A 36 3.89 -7.29 5.53
CA HIS A 36 3.09 -8.35 6.11
C HIS A 36 1.58 -8.01 6.07
N PRO A 37 0.66 -8.95 5.74
CA PRO A 37 -0.76 -8.66 5.60
C PRO A 37 -1.41 -7.95 6.80
N TYR A 38 -1.04 -8.29 8.05
CA TYR A 38 -1.55 -7.59 9.24
C TYR A 38 -1.16 -6.11 9.26
N ARG A 39 0.08 -5.81 8.86
CA ARG A 39 0.60 -4.44 8.89
C ARG A 39 0.04 -3.59 7.75
N LEU A 40 -0.14 -4.19 6.58
CA LEU A 40 -0.83 -3.53 5.47
C LEU A 40 -2.28 -3.17 5.85
N ARG A 41 -2.98 -4.06 6.57
CA ARG A 41 -4.33 -3.75 7.11
C ARG A 41 -4.31 -2.62 8.13
N GLU A 42 -3.34 -2.61 9.04
CA GLU A 42 -3.16 -1.54 10.03
C GLU A 42 -2.88 -0.19 9.35
N LEU A 43 -2.00 -0.16 8.35
CA LEU A 43 -1.71 1.03 7.56
C LEU A 43 -2.96 1.58 6.85
N ILE A 44 -3.72 0.70 6.18
CA ILE A 44 -4.96 1.08 5.49
C ILE A 44 -5.98 1.61 6.49
N PHE A 45 -6.12 0.96 7.65
CA PHE A 45 -6.99 1.41 8.72
C PHE A 45 -6.60 2.83 9.19
N LEU A 46 -5.31 3.07 9.45
CA LEU A 46 -4.81 4.40 9.84
C LEU A 46 -5.04 5.47 8.76
N MET A 47 -4.89 5.14 7.48
CA MET A 47 -5.19 6.06 6.38
C MET A 47 -6.66 6.45 6.37
N VAL A 48 -7.56 5.47 6.54
CA VAL A 48 -9.01 5.70 6.60
C VAL A 48 -9.40 6.53 7.82
N GLU A 49 -8.87 6.20 9.00
CA GLU A 49 -9.10 6.98 10.23
C GLU A 49 -8.61 8.44 10.10
N ARG A 50 -7.57 8.68 9.30
CA ARG A 50 -7.07 10.03 8.98
C ARG A 50 -7.84 10.73 7.86
N GLY A 51 -8.96 10.16 7.41
CA GLY A 51 -9.86 10.78 6.43
C GLY A 51 -9.51 10.51 4.97
N CYS A 52 -8.64 9.54 4.68
CA CYS A 52 -8.38 9.13 3.30
C CYS A 52 -9.42 8.11 2.82
N ARG A 53 -9.88 8.24 1.57
CA ARG A 53 -10.53 7.16 0.83
C ARG A 53 -9.45 6.28 0.22
N VAL A 54 -9.48 4.99 0.54
CA VAL A 54 -8.49 4.02 0.05
C VAL A 54 -9.21 2.95 -0.77
N LYS A 55 -8.71 2.69 -1.98
CA LYS A 55 -9.23 1.65 -2.88
C LYS A 55 -8.08 0.84 -3.46
N GLN A 56 -8.20 -0.49 -3.48
CA GLN A 56 -7.23 -1.33 -4.18
C GLN A 56 -7.33 -1.10 -5.70
N THR A 57 -6.17 -0.98 -6.35
CA THR A 57 -6.03 -0.78 -7.80
C THR A 57 -5.00 -1.74 -8.38
N ASP A 58 -4.76 -1.67 -9.68
CA ASP A 58 -3.76 -2.45 -10.41
C ASP A 58 -2.47 -1.66 -10.69
N SER A 59 -1.49 -2.35 -11.29
CA SER A 59 -0.21 -1.77 -11.71
C SER A 59 -0.32 -0.88 -12.94
N ASP A 60 -1.42 -0.96 -13.70
CA ASP A 60 -1.54 -0.27 -14.99
C ASP A 60 -1.60 1.25 -14.77
N GLY A 61 -2.26 1.68 -13.69
CA GLY A 61 -2.24 3.08 -13.24
C GLY A 61 -0.86 3.57 -12.78
N PHE A 62 0.08 2.67 -12.47
CA PHE A 62 1.39 2.97 -11.92
C PHE A 62 2.50 3.03 -12.98
N ASN A 63 2.43 2.20 -14.01
CA ASN A 63 3.47 1.96 -15.02
C ASN A 63 3.77 3.12 -16.00
N ALA A 64 3.37 4.35 -15.69
CA ALA A 64 3.57 5.53 -16.55
C ALA A 64 4.62 6.52 -16.00
N PHE A 65 5.74 6.02 -15.47
CA PHE A 65 6.89 6.85 -15.13
C PHE A 65 8.14 6.40 -15.87
N GLU A 66 8.76 7.31 -16.62
CA GLU A 66 10.14 7.14 -17.14
C GLU A 66 11.20 7.46 -16.08
N TYR A 67 10.85 8.15 -14.99
CA TYR A 67 11.80 8.62 -13.99
C TYR A 67 11.37 8.29 -12.56
N ASP A 68 12.31 7.67 -11.86
CA ASP A 68 12.26 7.22 -10.48
C ASP A 68 12.59 8.40 -9.55
N GLN A 69 11.59 9.24 -9.26
CA GLN A 69 11.76 10.34 -8.32
C GLN A 69 10.75 10.18 -7.16
N GLU A 70 11.33 10.13 -5.96
CA GLU A 70 10.73 9.93 -4.64
C GLU A 70 10.27 8.50 -4.29
N THR A 71 11.26 7.61 -4.16
CA THR A 71 11.19 6.49 -3.23
C THR A 71 11.22 7.07 -1.80
N VAL A 72 10.05 7.22 -1.17
CA VAL A 72 9.99 7.47 0.27
C VAL A 72 9.95 6.12 0.96
N GLU A 73 11.12 5.54 1.21
CA GLU A 73 11.25 4.33 2.02
C GLU A 73 10.95 4.69 3.48
N VAL A 74 9.67 4.58 3.87
CA VAL A 74 9.31 4.56 5.28
C VAL A 74 9.56 3.15 5.79
N HIS A 75 10.71 2.95 6.43
CA HIS A 75 11.01 1.72 7.15
C HIS A 75 10.33 1.77 8.52
N ASP A 76 9.07 1.34 8.58
CA ASP A 76 8.60 0.66 9.77
C ASP A 76 8.89 -0.83 9.58
N TYR A 77 9.28 -1.55 10.63
CA TYR A 77 10.05 -2.82 10.57
C TYR A 77 9.42 -3.96 9.71
N LEU A 78 8.19 -3.78 9.20
CA LEU A 78 7.40 -4.78 8.47
C LEU A 78 6.47 -4.21 7.36
N THR A 79 6.52 -2.91 7.04
CA THR A 79 5.72 -2.32 5.94
C THR A 79 6.43 -1.12 5.34
N SER A 80 6.51 -1.11 4.01
CA SER A 80 7.16 -0.03 3.27
C SER A 80 6.28 0.44 2.13
N ILE A 81 6.15 1.77 2.02
CA ILE A 81 5.71 2.39 0.78
C ILE A 81 6.91 2.32 -0.15
N ILE A 82 6.78 1.54 -1.23
CA ILE A 82 7.87 1.38 -2.20
C ILE A 82 7.92 2.63 -3.07
N LYS A 83 6.76 3.13 -3.53
CA LYS A 83 6.70 4.32 -4.39
C LYS A 83 5.27 4.88 -4.46
N ALA A 84 5.18 6.20 -4.65
CA ALA A 84 3.92 6.94 -4.75
C ALA A 84 3.80 7.69 -6.09
N LYS A 85 2.59 7.70 -6.66
CA LYS A 85 2.24 8.43 -7.89
C LYS A 85 1.16 9.44 -7.60
N PHE A 86 1.42 10.73 -7.73
CA PHE A 86 0.36 11.74 -7.64
C PHE A 86 -0.45 11.81 -8.94
N VAL A 87 -1.77 11.80 -8.82
CA VAL A 87 -2.72 11.93 -9.92
C VAL A 87 -3.15 13.40 -9.98
N LYS A 88 -3.15 13.99 -11.18
CA LYS A 88 -3.66 15.36 -11.41
C LYS A 88 -5.18 15.40 -11.45
#